data_AF-A0A1H8NMK0-F1
#
_entry.id   AF-A0A1H8NMK0-F1
#
_cell.length_a   1.000
_cell.length_b   1.000
_cell.length_c   1.000
_cell.angle_alpha   90.00
_cell.angle_beta   90.00
_cell.angle_gamma   90.00
#
_symmetry.space_group_name_H-M   'P 1'
#
loop_
_entity.id
_entity.type
_entity.pdbx_description
1 polymer ?
#
loop_
_entity_poly.entity_id
_entity_poly.type
_entity_poly.pdbx_seq_one_letter_code
_entity_poly.pdbx_strand_id
1 'polypeptide(L)' 'MSSKRYPEEFKIETVKQITERRHPVAEVASRIGVSQHSLYAWLNATVCQGVKTATSGVRQKKFVV' A
#
# COMPACT_ATOMS: atom_id res chain seq x y z
N MET A 1 -7.87 9.48 15.46
CA MET A 1 -6.53 9.43 14.83
C MET A 1 -6.69 9.64 13.34
N SER A 2 -6.35 10.83 12.84
CA SER A 2 -6.46 11.15 11.40
C SER A 2 -5.52 10.25 10.61
N SER A 3 -6.06 9.45 9.69
CA SER A 3 -5.26 8.58 8.83
C SER A 3 -4.35 9.46 7.99
N LYS A 4 -3.03 9.42 8.21
CA LYS A 4 -2.07 10.01 7.29
C LYS A 4 -2.19 9.26 5.96
N ARG A 5 -2.87 9.87 5.01
CA ARG A 5 -3.08 9.34 3.66
C ARG A 5 -1.85 9.69 2.85
N TYR A 6 -1.02 8.69 2.58
CA TYR A 6 0.07 8.81 1.62
C TYR A 6 -0.51 8.71 0.20
N PRO A 7 -0.19 9.64 -0.71
CA PRO A 7 -0.60 9.54 -2.10
C PRO A 7 -0.03 8.28 -2.73
N GLU A 8 -0.71 7.75 -3.74
CA GLU A 8 -0.33 6.47 -4.37
C GLU A 8 0.99 6.59 -5.15
N GLU A 9 1.25 7.76 -5.75
CA GLU A 9 2.52 8.12 -6.39
C GLU A 9 3.70 7.92 -5.43
N PHE A 10 3.53 8.32 -4.16
CA PHE A 10 4.57 8.18 -3.15
C PHE A 10 4.88 6.71 -2.84
N LYS A 11 3.86 5.85 -2.82
CA LYS A 11 4.05 4.41 -2.58
C LYS A 11 4.82 3.77 -3.74
N ILE A 12 4.48 4.15 -4.98
CA ILE A 12 5.13 3.64 -6.19
C ILE A 12 6.60 4.07 -6.22
N GLU A 13 6.89 5.34 -5.96
CA GLU A 13 8.26 5.86 -5.93
C GLU A 13 9.11 5.13 -4.88
N THR A 14 8.53 4.87 -3.70
CA THR A 14 9.23 4.17 -2.63
C THR A 14 9.55 2.72 -3.01
N VAL A 15 8.58 2.01 -3.58
CA VAL A 15 8.78 0.63 -4.07
C VAL A 15 9.80 0.61 -5.22
N LYS A 16 9.78 1.61 -6.10
CA LYS A 16 10.75 1.76 -7.20
C LYS A 16 12.18 1.93 -6.68
N GLN A 17 12.39 2.75 -5.66
CA GLN A 17 13.71 2.92 -5.04
C GLN A 17 14.26 1.63 -4.41
N ILE A 18 13.40 0.83 -3.77
CA ILE A 18 13.79 -0.47 -3.18
C ILE A 18 14.16 -1.47 -4.28
N THR A 19 13.43 -1.45 -5.40
CA THR A 19 13.58 -2.44 -6.46
C THR A 19 14.73 -2.12 -7.42
N GLU A 20 14.86 -0.86 -7.84
CA GLU A 20 15.86 -0.43 -8.83
C GLU A 20 17.22 -0.13 -8.20
N ARG A 21 17.25 0.56 -7.06
CA ARG A 21 18.50 0.96 -6.39
C ARG A 21 18.96 -0.03 -5.33
N ARG A 22 18.18 -1.08 -5.06
CA ARG A 22 18.44 -2.10 -4.03
C ARG A 22 18.72 -1.52 -2.64
N HIS A 23 18.12 -0.37 -2.32
CA HIS A 23 18.25 0.20 -0.99
C HIS A 23 17.50 -0.65 0.05
N PRO A 24 18.09 -0.87 1.24
CA PRO A 24 17.42 -1.60 2.29
C PRO A 24 16.19 -0.83 2.79
N VAL A 25 15.10 -1.57 3.03
CA VAL A 25 13.81 -1.03 3.50
C VAL A 25 13.99 -0.15 4.75
N ALA A 26 14.93 -0.52 5.63
CA ALA A 26 15.25 0.24 6.83
C ALA A 26 15.80 1.64 6.55
N GLU A 27 16.69 1.78 5.56
CA GLU A 27 17.29 3.07 5.21
C GLU A 27 16.28 4.01 4.54
N VAL A 28 15.43 3.45 3.66
CA VAL A 28 14.34 4.20 3.01
C VAL A 28 13.30 4.67 4.03
N ALA A 29 12.93 3.79 4.98
CA ALA A 29 12.04 4.11 6.09
C ALA A 29 12.57 5.26 6.95
N SER A 30 13.84 5.20 7.33
CA SER A 30 14.49 6.25 8.13
C SER A 30 14.60 7.58 7.39
N ARG A 31 14.86 7.57 6.08
CA ARG A 31 14.99 8.80 5.26
C ARG A 31 13.68 9.55 5.09
N ILE A 32 12.58 8.83 4.92
CA ILE A 32 11.28 9.46 4.63
C ILE A 32 10.40 9.57 5.89
N GLY A 33 10.81 8.95 7.01
CA GLY A 33 10.08 9.00 8.28
C GLY A 33 8.84 8.12 8.31
N VAL A 34 8.85 7.02 7.55
CA VAL A 34 7.75 6.05 7.48
C VAL A 34 8.16 4.77 8.22
N SER A 35 7.21 4.08 8.85
CA SER A 35 7.50 2.78 9.46
C SER A 35 7.78 1.72 8.38
N GLN A 36 8.78 0.87 8.64
CA GLN A 36 9.09 -0.30 7.81
C GLN A 36 7.85 -1.19 7.58
N HIS A 37 6.97 -1.25 8.58
CA HIS A 37 5.72 -2.02 8.49
C HIS A 37 4.80 -1.53 7.36
N SER A 38 4.72 -0.21 7.15
CA SER A 38 3.93 0.37 6.05
C SER A 38 4.55 0.06 4.68
N LEU A 39 5.88 0.00 4.59
CA LEU A 39 6.59 -0.38 3.36
C LEU A 39 6.32 -1.84 2.98
N TYR A 40 6.37 -2.76 3.96
CA TYR A 40 5.97 -4.15 3.74
C TYR A 40 4.50 -4.27 3.34
N ALA A 41 3.61 -3.48 3.95
CA ALA A 41 2.21 -3.46 3.56
C ALA A 41 2.02 -2.98 2.10
N TRP A 42 2.84 -2.06 1.61
CA TRP A 42 2.79 -1.59 0.23
C TRP A 42 3.39 -2.57 -0.77
N LEU A 43 4.49 -3.24 -0.42
CA LEU A 43 5.07 -4.34 -1.21
C LEU A 43 4.09 -5.53 -1.31
N ASN A 44 3.42 -5.89 -0.22
CA ASN A 44 2.36 -6.90 -0.26
C ASN A 44 1.14 -6.40 -1.04
N ALA A 45 0.84 -5.11 -0.96
CA ALA A 45 -0.26 -4.53 -1.70
C ALA A 45 -0.01 -4.54 -3.21
N THR A 46 1.21 -4.33 -3.70
CA THR A 46 1.53 -4.40 -5.14
C THR A 46 1.44 -5.85 -5.65
N VAL A 47 1.96 -6.81 -4.89
CA VAL A 47 1.83 -8.25 -5.22
C VAL A 47 0.36 -8.70 -5.23
N CYS A 48 -0.47 -8.15 -4.34
CA CYS A 48 -1.91 -8.40 -4.33
C CYS A 48 -2.76 -7.45 -5.20
N GLN A 49 -2.19 -6.42 -5.85
CA GLN A 49 -2.93 -5.49 -6.75
C GLN A 49 -3.38 -6.16 -8.04
N GLY A 50 -2.75 -7.27 -8.43
CA GLY A 50 -3.22 -8.12 -9.53
C GLY A 50 -4.53 -8.88 -9.27
N VAL A 51 -5.05 -8.91 -8.03
CA VAL A 51 -6.23 -9.73 -7.66
C VAL A 51 -7.39 -8.93 -7.04
N LYS A 52 -7.20 -7.65 -6.69
CA LYS A 52 -8.20 -6.88 -5.92
C LYS A 52 -9.12 -5.96 -6.71
N THR A 53 -9.35 -6.23 -7.99
CA THR A 53 -10.45 -5.61 -8.77
C THR A 53 -11.79 -6.33 -8.63
N ALA A 54 -11.99 -7.14 -7.59
CA ALA A 54 -13.29 -7.61 -7.17
C ALA A 54 -13.43 -7.47 -5.65
N THR A 55 -14.58 -6.99 -5.19
CA THR A 55 -14.97 -6.80 -3.78
C THR A 55 -14.80 -5.40 -3.20
N SER A 56 -15.43 -4.41 -3.83
CA SER A 56 -16.09 -3.34 -3.07
C SER A 56 -17.38 -2.95 -3.78
N GLY A 57 -18.40 -3.77 -3.57
CA GLY A 57 -19.73 -3.59 -4.16
C GLY A 57 -20.76 -4.53 -3.55
N VAL A 58 -20.65 -4.86 -2.25
CA VAL A 58 -21.76 -5.50 -1.53
C VAL A 58 -22.82 -4.44 -1.31
N ARG A 59 -23.65 -4.25 -2.34
CA ARG A 59 -24.92 -3.56 -2.25
C ARG A 59 -25.82 -4.45 -1.40
N GLN A 60 -25.92 -4.15 -0.10
CA GLN A 60 -26.94 -4.72 0.76
C GLN A 60 -28.31 -4.23 0.27
N LYS A 61 -28.83 -4.84 -0.80
CA LYS A 61 -30.27 -4.83 -1.05
C LYS A 61 -30.85 -5.95 -0.20
N LYS A 62 -31.29 -5.52 0.98
CA LYS A 62 -32.27 -6.16 1.84
C LYS A 62 -33.34 -6.83 0.98
N PHE A 63 -33.19 -8.13 0.76
CA PHE A 63 -34.26 -9.01 0.30
C PHE A 63 -34.74 -9.71 1.56
N VAL A 64 -35.77 -9.15 2.18
CA VAL A 64 -36.65 -9.87 3.10
C VAL A 64 -38.06 -9.55 2.63
N VAL A 65 -38.78 -10.66 2.49
CA VAL A 65 -40.13 -10.89 1.96
C VAL A 65 -41.18 -9.95 2.55
#